data_AF-A0A9P7C3X0-F1
#
_entry.id   AF-A0A9P7C3X0-F1
#
_cell.length_a   1.000
_cell.length_b   1.000
_cell.length_c   1.000
_cell.angle_alpha   90.00
_cell.angle_beta   90.00
_cell.angle_gamma   90.00
#
_symmetry.space_group_name_H-M   'P 1'
#
loop_
_entity.id
_entity.type
_entity.pdbx_description
1 polymer ?
#
loop_
_entity_poly.entity_id
_entity_poly.type
_entity_poly.pdbx_seq_one_letter_code
_entity_poly.pdbx_strand_id
1 'polypeptide(L)' 'MRGRSAFGDVFLRLVEEGVAAGELPVQDAHVAAACLVGAFTEAMVGPTAPSREAHRDEDALVDAICSFCLRAIGAR' A
#
# COMPACT_ATOMS: atom_id res chain seq x y z
N MET A 1 -5.28 17.43 -1.34
CA MET A 1 -4.57 16.80 -0.20
C MET A 1 -5.47 16.02 0.78
N ARG A 2 -6.80 15.98 0.65
CA ARG A 2 -7.66 15.20 1.56
C ARG A 2 -7.55 13.68 1.39
N GLY A 3 -7.36 13.18 0.16
CA GLY A 3 -7.27 11.74 -0.12
C GLY A 3 -6.07 11.05 0.55
N ARG A 4 -4.90 11.70 0.59
CA ARG A 4 -3.70 11.16 1.28
C ARG A 4 -3.91 10.97 2.79
N SER A 5 -4.74 11.80 3.43
CA SER A 5 -5.04 11.66 4.86
C SER A 5 -5.92 10.43 5.11
N ALA A 6 -6.98 10.25 4.31
CA ALA A 6 -7.91 9.13 4.49
C ALA A 6 -7.24 7.76 4.24
N PHE A 7 -6.39 7.65 3.22
CA PHE A 7 -5.61 6.42 3.01
C PHE A 7 -4.57 6.19 4.11
N GLY A 8 -3.93 7.26 4.59
CA GLY A 8 -2.98 7.18 5.70
C GLY A 8 -3.61 6.60 6.95
N ASP A 9 -4.82 7.05 7.32
CA ASP A 9 -5.53 6.57 8.51
C ASP A 9 -5.92 5.09 8.40
N VAL A 10 -6.31 4.64 7.20
CA VAL A 10 -6.63 3.22 6.94
C VAL A 10 -5.38 2.36 7.08
N PHE A 11 -4.28 2.72 6.42
CA PHE A 11 -3.03 1.95 6.52
C PHE A 11 -2.45 1.96 7.94
N LEU A 12 -2.55 3.09 8.65
CA LEU A 12 -2.13 3.18 10.04
C LEU A 12 -2.86 2.14 10.90
N ARG A 13 -4.18 2.13 10.84
CA ARG A 13 -5.00 1.17 11.59
C ARG A 13 -4.67 -0.27 11.26
N LEU A 14 -4.53 -0.60 9.98
CA LEU A 14 -4.21 -1.96 9.54
C LEU A 14 -2.83 -2.42 10.05
N VAL A 15 -1.84 -1.52 10.07
CA VAL A 15 -0.52 -1.84 10.61
C VAL A 15 -0.57 -2.01 12.12
N GLU A 16 -1.28 -1.13 12.85
CA GLU A 16 -1.47 -1.27 14.31
C GLU A 16 -2.16 -2.59 14.67
N GLU A 17 -3.25 -2.92 13.96
CA GLU A 17 -4.01 -4.16 14.13
C GLU A 17 -3.13 -5.39 13.85
N GLY A 18 -2.36 -5.39 12.75
CA GLY A 18 -1.47 -6.48 12.39
C GLY A 18 -0.29 -6.67 13.36
N VAL A 19 0.26 -5.57 13.91
CA VAL A 19 1.30 -5.64 14.96
C VAL A 19 0.70 -6.19 16.26
N ALA A 20 -0.50 -5.74 16.65
CA ALA A 20 -1.18 -6.21 17.86
C ALA A 20 -1.56 -7.70 17.77
N ALA A 21 -1.92 -8.19 16.57
CA ALA A 21 -2.21 -9.59 16.31
C ALA A 21 -0.95 -10.48 16.18
N GLY A 22 0.24 -9.88 16.10
CA GLY A 22 1.50 -10.62 15.86
C GLY A 22 1.67 -11.11 14.42
N GLU A 23 0.85 -10.62 13.48
CA GLU A 23 0.92 -10.91 12.05
C GLU A 23 2.01 -10.08 11.35
N LEU A 24 2.30 -8.90 11.91
CA LEU A 24 3.36 -8.00 11.47
C LEU A 24 4.44 -7.86 12.56
N PRO A 25 5.71 -7.66 12.18
CA PRO A 25 6.76 -7.36 13.15
C PRO A 25 6.52 -6.01 13.83
N VAL A 26 6.99 -5.86 15.07
CA VAL A 26 6.94 -4.58 15.81
C VAL A 26 7.69 -3.50 15.04
N GLN A 27 7.00 -2.42 14.70
CA GLN A 27 7.51 -1.30 13.91
C GLN A 27 6.70 -0.02 14.19
N ASP A 28 7.19 1.12 13.71
CA ASP A 28 6.46 2.38 13.79
C ASP A 28 5.33 2.40 12.73
N ALA A 29 4.08 2.32 13.20
CA ALA A 29 2.90 2.23 12.33
C ALA A 29 2.67 3.51 11.52
N HIS A 30 3.04 4.69 12.04
CA HIS A 30 2.93 5.95 11.31
C HIS A 30 3.92 6.01 10.15
N VAL A 31 5.16 5.59 10.37
CA VAL A 31 6.18 5.52 9.31
C VAL A 31 5.77 4.50 8.26
N ALA A 32 5.34 3.31 8.67
CA ALA A 32 4.89 2.26 7.76
C ALA A 32 3.71 2.73 6.90
N ALA A 33 2.67 3.32 7.50
CA ALA A 33 1.52 3.84 6.78
C ALA A 33 1.90 4.95 5.79
N ALA A 34 2.76 5.89 6.17
CA ALA A 34 3.23 6.95 5.28
C ALA A 34 3.98 6.38 4.06
N CYS A 35 4.85 5.39 4.29
CA CYS A 35 5.57 4.68 3.22
C CYS A 35 4.61 3.92 2.30
N LEU A 36 3.62 3.22 2.85
CA LEU A 36 2.59 2.50 2.08
C LEU A 36 1.79 3.45 1.18
N VAL A 37 1.32 4.59 1.72
CA VAL A 37 0.62 5.60 0.92
C VAL A 37 1.50 6.06 -0.25
N GLY A 38 2.78 6.33 -0.02
CA GLY A 38 3.72 6.73 -1.07
C GLY A 38 3.87 5.67 -2.16
N ALA A 39 4.23 4.44 -1.77
CA ALA A 39 4.45 3.35 -2.71
C ALA A 39 3.18 2.99 -3.51
N PHE A 40 2.03 2.87 -2.83
CA PHE A 40 0.75 2.57 -3.45
C PHE A 40 0.33 3.66 -4.44
N THR A 41 0.42 4.94 -4.04
CA THR A 41 0.02 6.04 -4.93
C THR A 41 0.92 6.14 -6.15
N GLU A 42 2.24 6.00 -6.00
CA GLU A 42 3.19 6.01 -7.13
C GLU A 42 2.93 4.84 -8.09
N ALA A 43 2.68 3.63 -7.55
CA ALA A 43 2.40 2.45 -8.36
C ALA A 43 1.14 2.60 -9.23
N MET A 44 0.16 3.41 -8.81
CA MET A 44 -1.05 3.69 -9.56
C MET A 44 -0.91 4.79 -10.62
N VAL A 45 0.07 5.71 -10.52
CA VAL A 45 0.20 6.85 -11.45
C VAL A 45 0.37 6.40 -12.90
N GLY A 46 1.24 5.42 -13.14
CA GLY A 46 1.46 4.89 -14.49
C GLY A 46 0.23 4.17 -15.06
N PRO A 47 -0.34 3.18 -14.36
CA PRO A 47 -1.54 2.45 -14.78
C PRO A 47 -2.78 3.32 -15.03
N THR A 48 -2.96 4.41 -14.29
CA THR A 48 -4.15 5.27 -14.41
C THR A 48 -4.00 6.41 -15.42
N ALA A 49 -2.86 6.49 -16.12
CA ALA A 49 -2.59 7.55 -17.09
C ALA A 49 -3.47 7.40 -18.35
N PRO A 50 -4.16 8.47 -18.81
CA PRO A 50 -5.13 8.40 -19.90
C PRO A 50 -4.54 8.07 -21.29
N SER A 51 -3.21 8.09 -21.43
CA SER A 51 -2.49 7.83 -22.67
C SER A 51 -1.99 6.39 -22.84
N ARG A 52 -2.34 5.47 -21.92
CA ARG A 52 -1.89 4.08 -21.99
C ARG A 52 -2.89 3.16 -22.67
N GLU A 53 -2.36 2.22 -23.46
CA GLU A 53 -3.02 0.96 -23.76
C GLU A 53 -3.28 0.23 -22.43
N ALA A 54 -4.50 -0.27 -22.23
CA ALA A 54 -4.88 -1.01 -21.03
C ALA A 54 -3.82 -2.05 -20.69
N HIS A 55 -3.39 -2.11 -19.43
CA HIS A 55 -2.50 -3.18 -19.00
C HIS A 55 -3.21 -4.50 -19.32
N ARG A 56 -2.51 -5.41 -20.01
CA ARG A 56 -3.11 -6.65 -20.53
C ARG A 56 -3.66 -7.56 -19.41
N ASP A 57 -3.28 -7.28 -18.17
CA ASP A 57 -3.67 -7.99 -16.95
C ASP A 57 -3.68 -7.01 -15.75
N GLU A 58 -4.84 -6.42 -15.46
CA GLU A 58 -5.03 -5.50 -14.33
C GLU A 58 -4.95 -6.24 -12.98
N ASP A 59 -5.41 -7.50 -12.94
CA ASP A 59 -5.38 -8.33 -11.73
C ASP A 59 -3.92 -8.63 -11.33
N ALA A 60 -3.07 -8.99 -12.29
CA ALA A 60 -1.65 -9.21 -12.02
C ALA A 60 -0.93 -7.95 -11.50
N LEU A 61 -1.37 -6.76 -11.93
CA LEU A 61 -0.84 -5.49 -11.41
C LEU A 61 -1.28 -5.25 -9.96
N VAL A 62 -2.55 -5.48 -9.65
CA VAL A 62 -3.07 -5.36 -8.28
C VAL A 62 -2.32 -6.31 -7.34
N ASP A 63 -2.16 -7.57 -7.75
CA ASP A 63 -1.42 -8.58 -6.97
C ASP A 63 0.04 -8.17 -6.74
N ALA A 64 0.70 -7.62 -7.76
CA ALA A 64 2.08 -7.15 -7.64
C ALA A 64 2.21 -5.99 -6.63
N ILE A 65 1.26 -5.04 -6.64
CA ILE A 65 1.23 -3.91 -5.71
C ILE A 65 0.97 -4.41 -4.28
N CYS A 66 -0.04 -5.27 -4.09
CA CYS A 66 -0.35 -5.86 -2.78
C CYS A 66 0.84 -6.64 -2.22
N SER A 67 1.45 -7.50 -3.03
CA SER A 67 2.64 -8.28 -2.63
C SER A 67 3.82 -7.39 -2.25
N PHE A 68 4.05 -6.29 -2.97
CA PHE A 68 5.07 -5.32 -2.60
C PHE A 68 4.76 -4.66 -1.25
N CYS A 69 3.55 -4.14 -1.08
CA CYS A 69 3.15 -3.45 0.15
C CYS A 69 3.26 -4.35 1.39
N LEU A 70 2.82 -5.61 1.30
CA LEU A 70 2.92 -6.57 2.40
C LEU A 70 4.37 -6.86 2.79
N ARG A 71 5.25 -7.10 1.81
CA ARG A 71 6.68 -7.30 2.08
C ARG A 71 7.35 -6.06 2.68
N ALA A 72 6.95 -4.86 2.23
CA ALA A 72 7.51 -3.61 2.72
C ALA A 72 7.28 -3.38 4.22
N ILE A 73 6.19 -3.90 4.77
CA ILE A 73 5.86 -3.85 6.21
C ILE A 73 6.22 -5.15 6.95
N GLY A 74 6.93 -6.08 6.31
CA GLY A 74 7.42 -7.29 6.93
C GLY A 74 6.39 -8.42 7.11
N ALA A 75 5.24 -8.37 6.42
CA ALA A 75 4.38 -9.54 6.28
C ALA A 75 5.08 -10.64 5.45
N ARG A 76 4.92 -11.90 5.87
CA ARG A 76 5.57 -13.07 5.28
C ARG A 76 4.62 -13.94 4.48
#